data_AF-A0A5N5IVT2-F1
#
_entry.id   AF-A0A5N5IVT2-F1
#
_cell.length_a   1.000
_cell.length_b   1.000
_cell.length_c   1.000
_cell.angle_alpha   90.00
_cell.angle_beta   90.00
_cell.angle_gamma   90.00
#
_symmetry.space_group_name_H-M   'P 1'
#
loop_
_entity.id
_entity.type
_entity.pdbx_description
1 polymer ?
#
loop_
_entity_poly.entity_id
_entity_poly.type
_entity_poly.pdbx_seq_one_letter_code
_entity_poly.pdbx_strand_id
1 'polypeptide(L)'
;MKVSKSDIIELIEDEKTDSFTNHLNAILKWGFRPTGEIQKREIRVWRQNVWNGVFYPIFKFHLNNDGYLVKITDRINPVGLIVYILLCAVVSIPWLNWIFDDYDPASHWIQIITWVVFFGIFGLISFKIYQMEKKIQLSQIYEILEIEVEGDKLEDEWGMKKILLRIITYALSFLLIAVCFIFVIPSGNYLIALATLLIVGVYLYSDLKILLKKGKKKQ
;
A
#
# COMPACT_ATOMS: atom_id res chain seq x y z
N MET A 1 0.54 -31.43 -6.08
CA MET A 1 0.29 -30.38 -7.10
C MET A 1 1.56 -30.22 -7.92
N LYS A 2 1.51 -30.31 -9.26
CA LYS A 2 2.72 -30.30 -10.09
C LYS A 2 2.67 -29.13 -11.08
N VAL A 3 2.66 -27.90 -10.57
CA VAL A 3 2.96 -26.72 -11.39
C VAL A 3 4.42 -26.84 -11.78
N SER A 4 4.67 -26.95 -13.07
CA SER A 4 5.97 -27.14 -13.65
C SER A 4 6.62 -25.81 -14.01
N LYS A 5 7.90 -25.85 -14.33
CA LYS A 5 8.64 -24.68 -14.78
C LYS A 5 8.05 -24.04 -16.03
N SER A 6 7.57 -24.84 -16.99
CA SER A 6 6.98 -24.33 -18.24
C SER A 6 5.74 -23.49 -17.97
N ASP A 7 4.87 -23.95 -17.08
CA ASP A 7 3.61 -23.28 -16.74
C ASP A 7 3.87 -21.88 -16.16
N ILE A 8 4.94 -21.74 -15.36
CA ILE A 8 5.33 -20.44 -14.78
C ILE A 8 5.96 -19.53 -15.83
N ILE A 9 6.67 -20.09 -16.82
CA ILE A 9 7.26 -19.30 -17.91
C ILE A 9 6.17 -18.68 -18.79
N GLU A 10 5.02 -19.34 -18.95
CA GLU A 10 3.87 -18.78 -19.68
C GLU A 10 3.30 -17.50 -19.04
N LEU A 11 3.60 -17.23 -17.77
CA LEU A 11 3.26 -15.96 -17.10
C LEU A 11 4.12 -14.77 -17.57
N ILE A 12 5.20 -15.01 -18.31
CA ILE A 12 6.20 -14.00 -18.69
C ILE A 12 6.06 -13.68 -20.17
N GLU A 13 5.70 -12.43 -20.49
CA GLU A 13 5.70 -11.92 -21.86
C GLU A 13 7.04 -11.29 -22.26
N ASP A 14 7.74 -10.66 -21.31
CA ASP A 14 9.04 -10.01 -21.54
C ASP A 14 10.09 -10.53 -20.54
N GLU A 15 11.16 -11.13 -21.05
CA GLU A 15 12.25 -11.62 -20.22
C GLU A 15 13.22 -10.47 -19.88
N LYS A 16 13.34 -10.15 -18.60
CA LYS A 16 14.26 -9.13 -18.07
C LYS A 16 14.88 -9.62 -16.77
N THR A 17 16.07 -9.13 -16.45
CA THR A 17 16.68 -9.37 -15.14
C THR A 17 16.01 -8.51 -14.07
N ASP A 18 15.79 -9.06 -12.88
CA ASP A 18 15.31 -8.31 -11.69
C ASP A 18 16.45 -7.40 -11.20
N SER A 19 16.47 -6.18 -11.73
CA SER A 19 17.46 -5.16 -11.42
C SER A 19 16.79 -3.80 -11.30
N PHE A 20 17.37 -2.93 -10.47
CA PHE A 20 16.83 -1.59 -10.22
C PHE A 20 16.61 -0.80 -11.52
N THR A 21 17.58 -0.85 -12.46
CA THR A 21 17.51 -0.13 -13.73
C THR A 21 16.37 -0.63 -14.62
N ASN A 22 16.15 -1.94 -14.67
CA ASN A 22 15.03 -2.50 -15.44
C ASN A 22 13.69 -2.11 -14.85
N HIS A 23 13.55 -2.15 -13.52
CA HIS A 23 12.32 -1.69 -12.85
C HIS A 23 12.08 -0.21 -13.07
N LEU A 24 13.13 0.62 -12.99
CA LEU A 24 13.03 2.07 -13.19
C LEU A 24 12.62 2.39 -14.63
N ASN A 25 13.27 1.74 -15.61
CA ASN A 25 12.92 1.89 -17.02
C ASN A 25 11.49 1.45 -17.32
N ALA A 26 11.05 0.35 -16.73
CA ALA A 26 9.69 -0.15 -16.91
C ALA A 26 8.66 0.83 -16.34
N ILE A 27 8.94 1.43 -15.17
CA ILE A 27 8.10 2.48 -14.56
C ILE A 27 8.03 3.72 -15.46
N LEU A 28 9.18 4.22 -15.92
CA LEU A 28 9.25 5.43 -16.76
C LEU A 28 8.54 5.25 -18.11
N LYS A 29 8.57 4.04 -18.66
CA LYS A 29 7.93 3.70 -19.94
C LYS A 29 6.50 3.20 -19.81
N TRP A 30 5.94 3.15 -18.59
CA TRP A 30 4.59 2.62 -18.36
C TRP A 30 4.42 1.18 -18.90
N GLY A 31 5.45 0.36 -18.69
CA GLY A 31 5.48 -1.03 -19.15
C GLY A 31 4.57 -1.92 -18.31
N PHE A 32 3.33 -2.12 -18.74
CA PHE A 32 2.33 -2.98 -18.07
C PHE A 32 2.41 -4.47 -18.41
N ARG A 33 3.39 -4.87 -19.23
CA ARG A 33 3.56 -6.26 -19.65
C ARG A 33 4.03 -7.13 -18.48
N PRO A 34 3.47 -8.34 -18.30
CA PRO A 34 4.02 -9.36 -17.42
C PRO A 34 5.49 -9.61 -17.78
N THR A 35 6.39 -9.30 -16.85
CA THR A 35 7.83 -9.37 -17.06
C THR A 35 8.42 -10.33 -16.04
N GLY A 36 9.50 -11.03 -16.39
CA GLY A 36 10.12 -11.94 -15.45
C GLY A 36 11.57 -12.31 -15.76
N GLU A 37 12.21 -12.86 -14.74
CA GLU A 37 13.57 -13.39 -14.79
C GLU A 37 13.52 -14.91 -14.62
N ILE A 38 14.10 -15.64 -15.57
CA ILE A 38 14.11 -17.11 -15.55
C ILE A 38 15.49 -17.59 -15.09
N GLN A 39 15.56 -18.17 -13.89
CA GLN A 39 16.76 -18.87 -13.43
C GLN A 39 16.51 -20.39 -13.38
N LYS A 40 17.55 -21.17 -13.02
CA LYS A 40 17.46 -22.64 -13.01
C LYS A 40 16.44 -23.15 -11.98
N ARG A 41 16.47 -22.59 -10.77
CA ARG A 41 15.64 -23.01 -9.62
C ARG A 41 14.73 -21.91 -9.06
N GLU A 42 14.81 -20.71 -9.62
CA GLU A 42 14.00 -19.58 -9.20
C GLU A 42 13.45 -18.90 -10.46
N ILE A 43 12.16 -18.59 -10.48
CA ILE A 43 11.58 -17.72 -11.49
C ILE A 43 11.01 -16.51 -10.76
N ARG A 44 11.28 -15.31 -11.28
CA ARG A 44 10.73 -14.07 -10.75
C ARG A 44 9.74 -13.51 -11.76
N VAL A 45 8.55 -13.15 -11.31
CA VAL A 45 7.50 -12.57 -12.16
C VAL A 45 6.99 -11.31 -11.49
N TRP A 46 6.83 -10.25 -12.27
CA TRP A 46 6.22 -9.02 -11.82
C TRP A 46 5.36 -8.40 -12.91
N ARG A 47 4.32 -7.69 -12.50
CA ARG A 47 3.41 -7.01 -13.41
C ARG A 47 3.01 -5.65 -12.85
N GLN A 48 3.21 -4.62 -13.66
CA GLN A 48 2.68 -3.30 -13.40
C GLN A 48 1.22 -3.22 -13.83
N ASN A 49 0.43 -2.45 -13.10
CA ASN A 49 -0.89 -2.00 -13.53
C ASN A 49 -1.12 -0.57 -13.04
N VAL A 50 -2.23 0.04 -13.45
CA VAL A 50 -2.56 1.44 -13.11
C VAL A 50 -2.70 1.66 -11.60
N TRP A 51 -3.10 0.62 -10.85
CA TRP A 51 -3.38 0.72 -9.41
C TRP A 51 -2.12 0.59 -8.55
N ASN A 52 -1.21 -0.30 -8.95
CA ASN A 52 0.03 -0.54 -8.24
C ASN A 52 1.15 0.41 -8.67
N GLY A 53 1.08 0.94 -9.90
CA GLY A 53 2.04 1.91 -10.46
C GLY A 53 3.48 1.49 -10.21
N VAL A 54 4.15 2.19 -9.30
CA VAL A 54 5.56 1.96 -8.92
C VAL A 54 5.74 0.97 -7.77
N PHE A 55 4.68 0.53 -7.10
CA PHE A 55 4.71 -0.25 -5.86
C PHE A 55 4.29 -1.73 -6.04
N TYR A 56 4.40 -2.26 -7.25
CA TYR A 56 4.03 -3.65 -7.53
C TYR A 56 4.94 -4.66 -6.80
N PRO A 57 4.39 -5.82 -6.42
CA PRO A 57 5.15 -6.93 -5.88
C PRO A 57 5.92 -7.67 -7.00
N ILE A 58 7.04 -8.26 -6.63
CA ILE A 58 7.78 -9.24 -7.41
C ILE A 58 7.56 -10.60 -6.75
N PHE A 59 6.93 -11.52 -7.46
CA PHE A 59 6.72 -12.90 -7.01
C PHE A 59 7.91 -13.77 -7.40
N LYS A 60 8.44 -14.51 -6.44
CA LYS A 60 9.53 -15.47 -6.63
C LYS A 60 8.99 -16.88 -6.43
N PHE A 61 9.07 -17.67 -7.49
CA PHE A 61 8.69 -19.06 -7.56
C PHE A 61 9.93 -19.92 -7.33
N HIS A 62 9.95 -20.67 -6.23
CA HIS A 62 11.03 -21.58 -5.88
C HIS A 62 10.73 -22.97 -6.42
N LEU A 63 11.65 -23.52 -7.20
CA LEU A 63 11.52 -24.82 -7.85
C LEU A 63 12.38 -25.87 -7.13
N ASN A 64 11.91 -27.12 -7.11
CA ASN A 64 12.71 -28.26 -6.69
C ASN A 64 13.70 -28.69 -7.81
N ASN A 65 14.46 -29.76 -7.56
CA ASN A 65 15.40 -30.29 -8.55
C ASN A 65 14.73 -30.83 -9.81
N ASP A 66 13.48 -31.27 -9.70
CA ASP A 66 12.68 -31.82 -10.79
C ASP A 66 11.94 -30.72 -11.58
N GLY A 67 12.11 -29.44 -11.21
CA GLY A 67 11.48 -28.31 -11.89
C GLY A 67 10.02 -28.04 -11.49
N TYR A 68 9.57 -28.56 -10.35
CA TYR A 68 8.24 -28.30 -9.80
C TYR A 68 8.24 -27.21 -8.74
N LEU A 69 7.15 -26.44 -8.70
CA LEU A 69 6.92 -25.38 -7.71
C LEU A 69 6.85 -25.93 -6.29
N VAL A 70 7.67 -25.36 -5.40
CA VAL A 70 7.71 -25.66 -3.96
C VAL A 70 7.06 -24.53 -3.16
N LYS A 71 7.37 -23.29 -3.51
CA LYS A 71 6.98 -22.12 -2.73
C LYS A 71 6.91 -20.87 -3.58
N ILE A 72 5.94 -20.01 -3.30
CA ILE A 72 5.90 -18.64 -3.78
C ILE A 72 6.24 -17.70 -2.63
N THR A 73 7.14 -16.77 -2.87
CA THR A 73 7.46 -15.65 -1.97
C THR A 73 7.34 -14.35 -2.73
N ASP A 74 7.25 -13.23 -2.02
CA ASP A 74 7.10 -11.92 -2.63
C ASP A 74 8.03 -10.90 -1.98
N ARG A 75 8.34 -9.85 -2.74
CA ARG A 75 8.98 -8.63 -2.24
C ARG A 75 8.47 -7.42 -3.01
N ILE A 76 8.49 -6.25 -2.40
CA ILE A 76 8.28 -5.00 -3.13
C ILE A 76 9.45 -4.78 -4.11
N ASN A 77 9.17 -4.24 -5.29
CA ASN A 77 10.22 -3.87 -6.21
C ASN A 77 11.12 -2.75 -5.60
N PRO A 78 12.44 -2.76 -5.88
CA PRO A 78 13.39 -1.87 -5.21
C PRO A 78 13.15 -0.39 -5.54
N VAL A 79 12.65 -0.08 -6.73
CA VAL A 79 12.32 1.30 -7.13
C VAL A 79 11.14 1.82 -6.31
N GLY A 80 10.08 1.03 -6.18
CA GLY A 80 8.91 1.35 -5.36
C GLY A 80 9.28 1.61 -3.90
N LEU A 81 10.20 0.83 -3.33
CA LEU A 81 10.69 1.08 -1.96
C LEU A 81 11.40 2.43 -1.84
N ILE A 82 12.29 2.77 -2.78
CA ILE A 82 13.02 4.04 -2.76
C ILE A 82 12.04 5.21 -2.98
N VAL A 83 11.12 5.09 -3.94
CA VAL A 83 10.09 6.10 -4.20
C VAL A 83 9.21 6.31 -2.97
N TYR A 84 8.87 5.24 -2.24
CA TYR A 84 8.12 5.34 -0.99
C TYR A 84 8.87 6.15 0.07
N ILE A 85 10.17 5.88 0.27
CA ILE A 85 11.02 6.62 1.21
C ILE A 85 11.14 8.10 0.80
N LEU A 86 11.39 8.37 -0.49
CA LEU A 86 11.47 9.73 -1.02
C LEU A 86 10.15 10.49 -0.87
N LEU A 87 9.02 9.84 -1.12
CA LEU A 87 7.70 10.41 -0.91
C LEU A 87 7.51 10.79 0.56
N CYS A 88 7.87 9.91 1.49
CA CYS A 88 7.80 10.21 2.92
C CYS A 88 8.69 11.41 3.30
N ALA A 89 9.90 11.51 2.74
CA ALA A 89 10.80 12.63 2.97
C ALA A 89 10.21 13.96 2.45
N VAL A 90 9.72 13.99 1.20
CA VAL A 90 9.12 15.18 0.59
C VAL A 90 7.86 15.61 1.34
N VAL A 91 6.98 14.67 1.66
CA VAL A 91 5.75 14.95 2.42
C VAL A 91 6.05 15.40 3.85
N SER A 92 7.24 15.10 4.41
CA SER A 92 7.62 15.58 5.74
C SER A 92 8.04 17.05 5.78
N ILE A 93 8.39 17.66 4.64
CA ILE A 93 8.93 19.03 4.58
C ILE A 93 8.02 20.06 5.29
N PRO A 94 6.69 20.09 5.07
CA PRO A 94 5.82 21.06 5.74
C PRO A 94 5.80 20.95 7.27
N TRP A 95 6.09 19.77 7.82
CA TRP A 95 6.07 19.52 9.27
C TRP A 95 7.42 19.72 9.93
N LEU A 96 8.52 19.67 9.17
CA LEU A 96 9.88 19.68 9.68
C LEU A 96 10.67 20.94 9.30
N ASN A 97 10.03 22.00 8.79
CA ASN A 97 10.73 23.21 8.39
C ASN A 97 11.49 23.88 9.57
N TRP A 98 10.94 23.77 10.79
CA TRP A 98 11.50 24.32 12.02
C TRP A 98 12.85 23.72 12.42
N ILE A 99 13.24 22.57 11.84
CA ILE A 99 14.57 21.99 12.01
C ILE A 99 15.66 22.94 11.48
N PHE A 100 15.33 23.76 10.47
CA PHE A 100 16.27 24.68 9.84
C PHE A 100 16.33 26.06 10.50
N ASP A 101 15.40 26.36 11.42
CA ASP A 101 15.35 27.63 12.14
C ASP A 101 16.22 27.56 13.41
N ASP A 102 15.64 27.20 14.55
CA ASP A 102 16.33 27.24 15.87
C ASP A 102 16.44 25.87 16.56
N TYR A 103 15.97 24.77 15.94
CA TYR A 103 15.89 23.41 16.49
C TYR A 103 15.46 23.36 17.96
N ASP A 104 14.22 23.73 18.24
CA ASP A 104 13.59 23.52 19.55
C ASP A 104 12.37 22.58 19.44
N PRO A 105 12.56 21.25 19.60
CA PRO A 105 11.46 20.30 19.53
C PRO A 105 10.34 20.56 20.54
N ALA A 106 10.63 21.22 21.66
CA ALA A 106 9.64 21.47 22.72
C ALA A 106 8.60 22.52 22.29
N SER A 107 8.99 23.53 21.51
CA SER A 107 8.04 24.51 20.96
C SER A 107 7.23 23.99 19.77
N HIS A 108 7.69 22.92 19.11
CA HIS A 108 7.06 22.33 17.92
C HIS A 108 6.34 20.99 18.17
N TRP A 109 6.00 20.68 19.41
CA TRP A 109 5.40 19.39 19.79
C TRP A 109 4.08 19.08 19.06
N ILE A 110 3.27 20.09 18.72
CA ILE A 110 2.01 19.90 17.97
C ILE A 110 2.30 19.44 16.54
N GLN A 111 3.30 20.03 15.89
CA GLN A 111 3.74 19.67 14.55
C GLN A 111 4.30 18.25 14.56
N ILE A 112 5.11 17.89 15.55
CA ILE A 112 5.68 16.55 15.71
C ILE A 112 4.58 15.51 15.92
N ILE A 113 3.64 15.73 16.84
CA ILE A 113 2.53 14.79 17.07
C ILE A 113 1.69 14.63 15.81
N THR A 114 1.36 15.74 15.15
CA THR A 114 0.57 15.72 13.90
C THR A 114 1.29 14.94 12.80
N TRP A 115 2.61 15.13 12.67
CA TRP A 115 3.46 14.39 11.75
C TRP A 115 3.47 12.89 12.05
N VAL A 116 3.67 12.50 13.31
CA VAL A 116 3.66 11.10 13.75
C VAL A 116 2.31 10.44 13.49
N VAL A 117 1.20 11.11 13.83
CA VAL A 117 -0.15 10.58 13.59
C VAL A 117 -0.44 10.45 12.09
N PHE A 118 -0.10 11.46 11.29
CA PHE A 118 -0.27 11.43 9.85
C PHE A 118 0.50 10.27 9.22
N PHE A 119 1.79 10.12 9.52
CA PHE A 119 2.61 9.04 8.97
C PHE A 119 2.22 7.66 9.50
N GLY A 120 1.73 7.58 10.74
CA GLY A 120 1.16 6.36 11.29
C GLY A 120 -0.05 5.88 10.48
N ILE A 121 -1.01 6.77 10.22
CA ILE A 121 -2.20 6.47 9.40
C ILE A 121 -1.79 6.16 7.96
N PHE A 122 -0.95 7.01 7.36
CA PHE A 122 -0.46 6.83 5.99
C PHE A 122 0.22 5.47 5.80
N GLY A 123 1.15 5.09 6.69
CA GLY A 123 1.84 3.81 6.65
C GLY A 123 0.90 2.62 6.78
N LEU A 124 -0.10 2.70 7.67
CA LEU A 124 -1.13 1.65 7.81
C LEU A 124 -1.94 1.48 6.53
N ILE A 125 -2.38 2.57 5.92
CA ILE A 125 -3.13 2.54 4.65
C ILE A 125 -2.26 1.97 3.53
N SER A 126 -1.02 2.48 3.36
CA SER A 126 -0.09 2.00 2.34
C SER A 126 0.17 0.50 2.47
N PHE A 127 0.40 0.02 3.69
CA PHE A 127 0.61 -1.41 3.95
C PHE A 127 -0.60 -2.25 3.57
N LYS A 128 -1.82 -1.78 3.89
CA LYS A 128 -3.05 -2.49 3.56
C LYS A 128 -3.32 -2.52 2.06
N ILE A 129 -3.09 -1.40 1.36
CA ILE A 129 -3.17 -1.33 -0.10
C ILE A 129 -2.22 -2.34 -0.73
N TYR A 130 -0.95 -2.35 -0.30
CA TYR A 130 0.05 -3.28 -0.81
C TYR A 130 -0.36 -4.74 -0.59
N GLN A 131 -0.86 -5.09 0.61
CA GLN A 131 -1.31 -6.46 0.90
C GLN A 131 -2.51 -6.89 0.05
N MET A 132 -3.47 -5.99 -0.18
CA MET A 132 -4.62 -6.26 -1.04
C MET A 132 -4.17 -6.48 -2.49
N GLU A 133 -3.36 -5.57 -3.05
CA GLU A 133 -2.87 -5.67 -4.41
C GLU A 133 -2.07 -6.96 -4.64
N LYS A 134 -1.19 -7.30 -3.68
CA LYS A 134 -0.47 -8.57 -3.66
C LYS A 134 -1.42 -9.76 -3.74
N LYS A 135 -2.47 -9.79 -2.92
CA LYS A 135 -3.44 -10.91 -2.91
C LYS A 135 -4.18 -11.00 -4.24
N ILE A 136 -4.58 -9.87 -4.83
CA ILE A 136 -5.26 -9.83 -6.12
C ILE A 136 -4.36 -10.43 -7.21
N GLN A 137 -3.11 -9.98 -7.31
CA GLN A 137 -2.18 -10.51 -8.32
C GLN A 137 -1.85 -11.99 -8.09
N LEU A 138 -1.67 -12.40 -6.83
CA LEU A 138 -1.42 -13.80 -6.53
C LEU A 138 -2.61 -14.69 -6.90
N SER A 139 -3.84 -14.21 -6.68
CA SER A 139 -5.06 -14.91 -7.10
C SER A 139 -5.12 -15.05 -8.62
N GLN A 140 -4.76 -14.00 -9.37
CA GLN A 140 -4.71 -14.06 -10.84
C GLN A 140 -3.65 -15.05 -11.33
N ILE A 141 -2.49 -15.09 -10.68
CA ILE A 141 -1.43 -16.06 -10.97
C ILE A 141 -1.95 -17.49 -10.72
N TYR A 142 -2.65 -17.72 -9.60
CA TYR A 142 -3.22 -19.03 -9.29
C TYR A 142 -4.29 -19.45 -10.28
N GLU A 143 -5.13 -18.53 -10.73
CA GLU A 143 -6.14 -18.79 -11.76
C GLU A 143 -5.49 -19.18 -13.10
N ILE A 144 -4.45 -18.44 -13.54
CA ILE A 144 -3.72 -18.75 -14.77
C ILE A 144 -2.99 -20.10 -14.67
N LEU A 145 -2.44 -20.42 -13.50
CA LEU A 145 -1.75 -21.68 -13.25
C LEU A 145 -2.69 -22.84 -12.89
N GLU A 146 -4.01 -22.63 -12.96
CA GLU A 146 -5.05 -23.60 -12.59
C GLU A 146 -4.83 -24.24 -11.21
N ILE A 147 -4.31 -23.45 -10.27
CA ILE A 147 -4.10 -23.87 -8.88
C ILE A 147 -5.46 -23.76 -8.16
N GLU A 148 -6.04 -24.90 -7.78
CA GLU A 148 -7.22 -24.94 -6.91
C GLU A 148 -6.88 -24.30 -5.56
N VAL A 149 -7.38 -23.09 -5.34
CA VAL A 149 -7.35 -22.42 -4.05
C VAL A 149 -8.74 -22.58 -3.43
N GLU A 150 -8.84 -23.25 -2.29
CA GLU A 150 -10.03 -23.21 -1.45
C GLU A 150 -10.36 -21.73 -1.18
N GLY A 151 -11.47 -21.29 -1.76
CA GLY A 151 -11.77 -19.88 -1.95
C GLY A 151 -11.95 -19.12 -0.65
N ASP A 152 -10.86 -18.55 -0.14
CA ASP A 152 -10.93 -17.33 0.65
C ASP A 152 -11.39 -16.22 -0.30
N LYS A 153 -12.71 -16.06 -0.43
CA LYS A 153 -13.30 -14.85 -0.99
C LYS A 153 -12.63 -13.70 -0.25
N LEU A 154 -11.80 -12.93 -0.97
CA LEU A 154 -11.20 -11.70 -0.48
C LEU A 154 -12.29 -10.94 0.28
N GLU A 155 -12.16 -10.85 1.62
CA GLU A 155 -13.14 -10.16 2.44
C GLU A 155 -13.31 -8.75 1.83
N ASP A 156 -14.52 -8.50 1.32
CA ASP A 156 -14.92 -7.30 0.58
C ASP A 156 -14.68 -6.00 1.38
N GLU A 157 -14.31 -6.08 2.65
CA GLU A 157 -13.95 -4.95 3.52
C GLU A 157 -12.81 -4.07 2.98
N TRP A 158 -11.91 -4.61 2.15
CA TRP A 158 -10.76 -3.89 1.61
C TRP A 158 -10.82 -3.65 0.11
N GLY A 159 -11.98 -3.79 -0.54
CA GLY A 159 -12.09 -3.50 -1.97
C GLY A 159 -11.64 -2.09 -2.34
N MET A 160 -11.09 -1.92 -3.55
CA MET A 160 -10.56 -0.63 -4.07
C MET A 160 -11.51 0.55 -3.85
N LYS A 161 -12.82 0.35 -4.05
CA LYS A 161 -13.85 1.38 -3.84
C LYS A 161 -13.92 1.86 -2.39
N LYS A 162 -13.77 0.96 -1.41
CA LYS A 162 -13.80 1.28 0.02
C LYS A 162 -12.53 1.99 0.46
N ILE A 163 -11.36 1.64 -0.10
CA ILE A 163 -10.11 2.36 0.15
C ILE A 163 -10.20 3.79 -0.40
N LEU A 164 -10.69 3.96 -1.63
CA LEU A 164 -10.89 5.28 -2.22
C LEU A 164 -11.86 6.12 -1.37
N LEU A 165 -12.97 5.52 -0.94
CA LEU A 165 -13.92 6.18 -0.04
C LEU A 165 -13.24 6.64 1.25
N ARG A 166 -12.43 5.78 1.89
CA ARG A 166 -11.68 6.14 3.11
C ARG A 166 -10.74 7.32 2.89
N ILE A 167 -9.97 7.35 1.79
CA ILE A 167 -9.06 8.47 1.48
C ILE A 167 -9.85 9.78 1.38
N ILE A 168 -10.97 9.76 0.66
CA ILE A 168 -11.84 10.93 0.50
C ILE A 168 -12.45 11.35 1.84
N THR A 169 -12.97 10.40 2.62
CA THR A 169 -13.60 10.71 3.90
C THR A 169 -12.59 11.16 4.96
N TYR A 170 -11.36 10.66 4.95
CA TYR A 170 -10.27 11.17 5.81
C TYR A 170 -9.91 12.59 5.43
N ALA A 171 -9.74 12.90 4.15
CA ALA A 171 -9.48 14.26 3.69
C ALA A 171 -10.60 15.22 4.12
N LEU A 172 -11.86 14.81 3.95
CA LEU A 172 -13.02 15.59 4.39
C LEU A 172 -13.04 15.76 5.92
N SER A 173 -12.69 14.72 6.67
CA SER A 173 -12.62 14.75 8.14
C SER A 173 -11.59 15.77 8.62
N PHE A 174 -10.38 15.77 8.05
CA PHE A 174 -9.35 16.75 8.39
C PHE A 174 -9.74 18.17 7.98
N LEU A 175 -10.39 18.34 6.82
CA LEU A 175 -10.92 19.64 6.40
C LEU A 175 -11.95 20.17 7.39
N LEU A 176 -12.90 19.33 7.84
CA LEU A 176 -13.91 19.73 8.82
C LEU A 176 -13.29 20.10 10.16
N ILE A 177 -12.30 19.35 10.63
CA ILE A 177 -11.54 19.70 11.84
C ILE A 177 -10.89 21.07 11.66
N ALA A 178 -10.20 21.32 10.54
CA ALA A 178 -9.56 22.60 10.27
C ALA A 178 -10.56 23.77 10.23
N VAL A 179 -11.70 23.58 9.56
CA VAL A 179 -12.78 24.58 9.49
C VAL A 179 -13.33 24.90 10.88
N CYS A 180 -13.50 23.90 11.74
CA CYS A 180 -13.93 24.11 13.11
C CYS A 180 -12.97 25.02 13.89
N PHE A 181 -11.67 24.77 13.81
CA PHE A 181 -10.67 25.54 14.55
C PHE A 181 -10.42 26.95 13.97
N ILE A 182 -10.46 27.11 12.65
CA ILE A 182 -10.13 28.39 11.99
C ILE A 182 -11.33 29.34 11.95
N PHE A 183 -12.55 28.82 11.75
CA PHE A 183 -13.72 29.67 11.47
C PHE A 183 -14.85 29.52 12.50
N VAL A 184 -15.20 28.29 12.88
CA VAL A 184 -16.42 28.04 13.69
C VAL A 184 -16.21 28.40 15.17
N ILE A 185 -15.08 27.99 15.76
CA ILE A 185 -14.75 28.31 17.15
C ILE A 185 -14.53 29.83 17.32
N PRO A 186 -13.74 30.51 16.46
CA PRO A 186 -13.55 31.96 16.58
C PRO A 186 -14.82 32.79 16.38
N SER A 187 -15.81 32.27 15.63
CA SER A 187 -17.12 32.92 15.46
C SER A 187 -18.08 32.69 16.64
N GLY A 188 -17.66 32.00 17.70
CA GLY A 188 -18.47 31.76 18.90
C GLY A 188 -19.50 30.64 18.75
N ASN A 189 -19.52 29.92 17.62
CA ASN A 189 -20.49 28.87 17.32
C ASN A 189 -20.10 27.51 17.93
N TYR A 190 -19.91 27.48 19.25
CA TYR A 190 -19.35 26.32 19.95
C TYR A 190 -20.20 25.05 19.85
N LEU A 191 -21.52 25.16 19.83
CA LEU A 191 -22.43 24.00 19.69
C LEU A 191 -22.23 23.30 18.33
N ILE A 192 -22.08 24.08 17.26
CA ILE A 192 -21.83 23.55 15.91
C ILE A 192 -20.46 22.89 15.87
N ALA A 193 -19.42 23.56 16.41
CA ALA A 193 -18.08 23.00 16.48
C ALA A 193 -18.05 21.66 17.25
N LEU A 194 -18.70 21.60 18.41
CA LEU A 194 -18.77 20.38 19.22
C LEU A 194 -19.46 19.24 18.47
N ALA A 195 -20.60 19.51 17.85
CA ALA A 195 -21.35 18.49 17.09
C ALA A 195 -20.53 17.96 15.90
N THR A 196 -19.88 18.85 15.14
CA THR A 196 -19.04 18.47 14.00
C THR A 196 -17.84 17.64 14.45
N LEU A 197 -17.12 18.08 15.49
CA LEU A 197 -15.95 17.37 16.01
C LEU A 197 -16.33 15.99 16.59
N LEU A 198 -17.49 15.87 17.22
CA LEU A 198 -17.98 14.60 17.75
C LEU A 198 -18.29 13.61 16.62
N ILE A 199 -18.98 14.04 15.57
CA ILE A 199 -19.29 13.20 14.41
C ILE A 199 -18.01 12.71 13.73
N VAL A 200 -17.08 13.65 13.46
CA VAL A 200 -15.80 13.33 12.81
C VAL A 200 -14.95 12.42 13.70
N GLY A 201 -14.88 12.70 15.01
CA GLY A 201 -14.13 11.89 15.96
C GLY A 201 -14.64 10.45 16.06
N VAL A 202 -15.97 10.27 16.13
CA VAL A 202 -16.58 8.93 16.15
C VAL A 202 -16.29 8.16 14.85
N TYR A 203 -16.36 8.83 13.70
CA TYR A 203 -16.03 8.22 12.41
C TYR A 203 -14.56 7.77 12.36
N LEU A 204 -13.61 8.68 12.63
CA LEU A 204 -12.19 8.39 12.59
C LEU A 204 -11.81 7.27 13.56
N TYR A 205 -12.33 7.31 14.79
CA TYR A 205 -12.09 6.26 15.79
C TYR A 205 -12.62 4.90 15.33
N SER A 206 -13.85 4.87 14.80
CA SER A 206 -14.47 3.62 14.35
C SER A 206 -13.72 3.01 13.17
N ASP A 207 -13.31 3.81 12.19
CA ASP A 207 -12.58 3.31 11.03
C ASP A 207 -11.14 2.90 11.40
N LEU A 208 -10.44 3.66 12.25
CA LEU A 208 -9.13 3.25 12.81
C LEU A 208 -9.21 1.92 13.55
N LYS A 209 -10.27 1.69 14.32
CA LYS A 209 -10.51 0.41 14.99
C LYS A 209 -10.66 -0.73 13.99
N ILE A 210 -11.31 -0.49 12.84
CA ILE A 210 -11.41 -1.47 11.75
C ILE A 210 -10.04 -1.71 11.11
N LEU A 211 -9.24 -0.66 10.87
CA LEU A 211 -7.88 -0.80 10.32
C LEU A 211 -6.98 -1.68 11.21
N LEU A 212 -7.06 -1.47 12.53
CA LEU A 212 -6.26 -2.14 13.56
C LEU A 212 -6.79 -3.53 13.94
N LYS A 213 -8.05 -3.84 13.66
CA LYS A 213 -8.63 -5.15 13.92
C LYS A 213 -7.88 -6.19 13.08
N LYS A 214 -7.11 -7.06 13.75
CA LYS A 214 -6.54 -8.24 13.10
C LYS A 214 -7.71 -9.10 12.62
N GLY A 215 -7.68 -9.49 11.34
CA GLY A 215 -8.60 -10.47 10.80
C GLY A 215 -8.60 -11.68 11.73
N LYS A 216 -9.77 -12.07 12.24
CA LYS A 216 -9.89 -13.32 12.98
C LYS A 216 -9.43 -14.40 12.01
N LYS A 217 -8.31 -15.08 12.30
CA LYS A 217 -8.07 -16.40 11.70
C LYS A 217 -9.25 -17.25 12.11
N LYS A 218 -10.16 -17.53 11.18
CA LYS A 218 -11.02 -18.71 11.32
C LYS A 218 -10.04 -19.89 11.27
N GLN A 219 -9.94 -20.60 12.38
CA GLN A 219 -9.35 -21.92 12.43
C GLN A 219 -10.18 -22.87 11.57
#